data_AF-A0AA41S6G4-F1
#
_entry.id   AF-A0AA41S6G4-F1
#
_cell.length_a   1.000
_cell.length_b   1.000
_cell.length_c   1.000
_cell.angle_alpha   90.00
_cell.angle_beta   90.00
_cell.angle_gamma   90.00
#
_symmetry.space_group_name_H-M   'P 1'
#
loop_
_entity.id
_entity.type
_entity.pdbx_description
1 polymer ?
#
loop_
_entity_poly.entity_id
_entity_poly.type
_entity_poly.pdbx_seq_one_letter_code
_entity_poly.pdbx_strand_id
1 'polypeptide(L)'
;MEIIVCGELFTCKFLFWFMTCAKVHSGDLLDLCPERVENYEGKLKNFFTEHIHADEEIRYCLEGSGYFDVRDDDDRWIRIWIKEGDMIVLPAGIYHRFTLDKGNYVKLMRLFIGEPVWTCYNRPQEDHPARAGYVKNFVDGNKQQGVALQAH
;
A
#
# COMPACT_ATOMS: atom_id res chain seq x y z
N MET A 1 9.56 8.54 6.86
CA MET A 1 8.81 7.48 6.17
C MET A 1 8.00 8.12 5.05
N GLU A 2 8.35 7.87 3.79
CA GLU A 2 7.68 8.48 2.65
C GLU A 2 6.65 7.48 2.10
N ILE A 3 5.41 7.57 2.57
CA ILE A 3 4.27 6.93 1.91
C ILE A 3 3.72 7.95 0.94
N ILE A 4 3.79 7.64 -0.34
CA ILE A 4 3.29 8.54 -1.39
C ILE A 4 1.79 8.29 -1.50
N VAL A 5 0.98 9.23 -0.99
CA VAL A 5 -0.45 9.33 -1.27
C VAL A 5 -0.68 10.54 -2.14
N CYS A 6 -1.40 10.33 -3.22
CA CYS A 6 -1.34 11.20 -4.37
C CYS A 6 -2.75 11.42 -4.89
N GLY A 7 -3.35 12.58 -4.59
CA GLY A 7 -4.77 12.89 -4.85
C GLY A 7 -5.04 13.64 -6.16
N GLU A 8 -6.27 14.19 -6.29
CA GLU A 8 -7.05 14.70 -7.45
C GLU A 8 -6.36 15.43 -8.65
N LEU A 9 -5.04 15.61 -8.67
CA LEU A 9 -4.27 16.06 -9.84
C LEU A 9 -3.64 14.91 -10.66
N PHE A 10 -4.00 13.66 -10.37
CA PHE A 10 -3.59 12.49 -11.13
C PHE A 10 -4.31 12.41 -12.47
N THR A 11 -3.82 13.19 -13.43
CA THR A 11 -4.15 12.96 -14.84
C THR A 11 -3.54 11.65 -15.32
N CYS A 12 -4.09 11.03 -16.37
CA CYS A 12 -3.47 9.88 -17.05
C CYS A 12 -1.97 10.10 -17.37
N LYS A 13 -1.52 11.36 -17.49
CA LYS A 13 -0.12 11.72 -17.71
C LYS A 13 0.77 11.42 -16.50
N PHE A 14 0.31 11.65 -15.27
CA PHE A 14 1.10 11.30 -14.08
C PHE A 14 1.16 9.79 -13.93
N LEU A 15 0.04 9.07 -14.07
CA LEU A 15 0.05 7.62 -13.98
C LEU A 15 0.99 6.99 -15.02
N PHE A 16 0.95 7.48 -16.26
CA PHE A 16 1.87 7.03 -17.32
C PHE A 16 3.33 7.39 -17.02
N TRP A 17 3.59 8.59 -16.49
CA TRP A 17 4.92 9.00 -16.06
C TRP A 17 5.45 8.12 -14.90
N PHE A 18 4.62 7.88 -13.88
CA PHE A 18 4.96 6.98 -12.79
C PHE A 18 5.25 5.58 -13.30
N MET A 19 4.39 5.02 -14.16
CA MET A 19 4.58 3.68 -14.71
C MET A 19 5.88 3.58 -15.53
N THR A 20 6.22 4.61 -16.31
CA THR A 20 7.45 4.63 -17.11
C THR A 20 8.70 4.81 -16.25
N CYS A 21 8.68 5.70 -15.25
CA CYS A 21 9.80 5.92 -14.33
C CYS A 21 10.02 4.76 -13.35
N ALA A 22 8.95 4.24 -12.76
CA ALA A 22 8.97 3.12 -11.81
C ALA A 22 9.05 1.74 -12.49
N LYS A 23 9.08 1.69 -13.84
CA LYS A 23 9.12 0.45 -14.63
C LYS A 23 8.00 -0.53 -14.27
N VAL A 24 6.81 0.01 -13.99
CA VAL A 24 5.59 -0.76 -13.79
C VAL A 24 5.06 -1.16 -15.18
N HIS A 25 4.96 -2.47 -15.42
CA HIS A 25 4.65 -3.01 -16.75
C HIS A 25 3.47 -3.99 -16.75
N SER A 26 2.99 -4.35 -15.57
CA SER A 26 1.89 -5.29 -15.38
C SER A 26 0.93 -4.76 -14.31
N GLY A 27 -0.34 -5.13 -14.43
CA GLY A 27 -1.36 -4.77 -13.48
C GLY A 27 -2.67 -5.50 -13.76
N ASP A 28 -3.51 -5.57 -12.74
CA ASP A 28 -4.84 -6.15 -12.84
C ASP A 28 -5.84 -5.37 -11.95
N LEU A 29 -7.09 -5.81 -11.97
CA LEU A 29 -8.18 -5.16 -11.25
C LEU A 29 -8.65 -6.02 -10.08
N LEU A 30 -8.75 -5.39 -8.91
CA LEU A 30 -9.45 -5.91 -7.74
C LEU A 30 -10.74 -5.11 -7.56
N ASP A 31 -11.88 -5.71 -7.89
CA ASP A 31 -13.21 -5.14 -7.66
C ASP A 31 -13.81 -5.77 -6.40
N LEU A 32 -13.57 -5.14 -5.25
CA LEU A 32 -13.88 -5.70 -3.94
C LEU A 32 -15.25 -5.23 -3.46
N CYS A 33 -16.22 -6.12 -3.61
CA CYS A 33 -17.61 -5.93 -3.25
C CYS A 33 -18.20 -7.28 -2.79
N PRO A 34 -19.07 -7.32 -1.76
CA PRO A 34 -19.63 -8.58 -1.24
C PRO A 34 -20.23 -9.49 -2.32
N GLU A 35 -20.92 -8.93 -3.31
CA GLU A 35 -21.62 -9.69 -4.35
C GLU A 35 -20.72 -10.14 -5.50
N ARG A 36 -19.51 -9.56 -5.65
CA ARG A 36 -18.65 -9.76 -6.83
C ARG A 36 -17.42 -10.62 -6.56
N VAL A 37 -17.15 -10.95 -5.30
CA VAL A 37 -15.91 -11.62 -4.90
C VAL A 37 -16.17 -12.95 -4.20
N GLU A 38 -15.66 -14.02 -4.78
CA GLU A 38 -15.64 -15.32 -4.11
C GLU A 38 -14.79 -15.27 -2.84
N ASN A 39 -15.27 -15.92 -1.78
CA ASN A 39 -14.65 -15.93 -0.46
C ASN A 39 -14.34 -14.52 0.07
N TYR A 40 -15.26 -13.58 -0.16
CA TYR A 40 -15.15 -12.18 0.24
C TYR A 40 -14.69 -12.00 1.70
N GLU A 41 -15.37 -12.66 2.65
CA GLU A 41 -15.03 -12.59 4.07
C GLU A 41 -13.62 -13.12 4.37
N GLY A 42 -13.23 -14.23 3.74
CA GLY A 42 -11.89 -14.79 3.89
C GLY A 42 -10.82 -13.85 3.34
N LYS A 43 -11.08 -13.21 2.19
CA LYS A 43 -10.16 -12.23 1.60
C LYS A 43 -10.05 -10.97 2.47
N LEU A 44 -11.16 -10.41 2.93
CA LEU A 44 -11.14 -9.27 3.85
C LEU A 44 -10.38 -9.58 5.14
N LYS A 45 -10.58 -10.77 5.71
CA LYS A 45 -9.83 -11.20 6.88
C LYS A 45 -8.34 -11.27 6.61
N ASN A 46 -7.93 -11.79 5.45
CA ASN A 46 -6.52 -11.85 5.06
C ASN A 46 -5.94 -10.44 4.87
N PHE A 47 -6.65 -9.56 4.17
CA PHE A 47 -6.23 -8.17 3.96
C PHE A 47 -6.11 -7.38 5.27
N PHE A 48 -6.99 -7.65 6.24
CA PHE A 48 -6.99 -6.96 7.53
C PHE A 48 -6.02 -7.55 8.56
N THR A 49 -5.57 -8.79 8.37
CA THR A 49 -4.52 -9.38 9.21
C THR A 49 -3.23 -8.62 8.94
N GLU A 50 -2.57 -8.11 9.98
CA GLU A 50 -1.32 -7.35 9.82
C GLU A 50 -0.22 -8.20 9.17
N HIS A 51 0.34 -7.70 8.05
CA HIS A 51 1.30 -8.43 7.23
C HIS A 51 2.34 -7.51 6.58
N ILE A 52 3.34 -8.13 5.96
CA ILE A 52 4.29 -7.52 5.03
C ILE A 52 4.23 -8.20 3.67
N HIS A 53 4.78 -7.51 2.66
CA HIS A 53 5.13 -8.06 1.36
C HIS A 53 6.65 -7.98 1.13
N ALA A 54 7.16 -8.89 0.30
CA ALA A 54 8.57 -8.89 -0.11
C ALA A 54 8.88 -7.78 -1.14
N ASP A 55 7.85 -7.35 -1.87
CA ASP A 55 7.87 -6.29 -2.87
C ASP A 55 6.95 -5.13 -2.46
N GLU A 56 6.98 -4.05 -3.23
CA GLU A 56 6.11 -2.89 -3.01
C GLU A 56 4.63 -3.24 -3.27
N GLU A 57 3.73 -2.72 -2.43
CA GLU A 57 2.30 -2.78 -2.67
C GLU A 57 1.82 -1.45 -3.28
N ILE A 58 1.59 -1.46 -4.59
CA ILE A 58 1.11 -0.30 -5.35
C ILE A 58 -0.37 -0.46 -5.68
N ARG A 59 -1.19 0.52 -5.29
CA ARG A 59 -2.64 0.53 -5.52
C ARG A 59 -3.07 1.89 -6.05
N TYR A 60 -3.89 1.88 -7.10
CA TYR A 60 -4.58 3.06 -7.60
C TYR A 60 -6.09 2.86 -7.48
N CYS A 61 -6.75 3.76 -6.75
CA CYS A 61 -8.18 3.69 -6.49
C CYS A 61 -8.96 4.23 -7.68
N LEU A 62 -9.70 3.34 -8.33
CA LEU A 62 -10.53 3.66 -9.49
C LEU A 62 -11.94 4.07 -9.10
N GLU A 63 -12.53 3.42 -8.08
CA GLU A 63 -13.89 3.68 -7.61
C GLU A 63 -13.98 3.30 -6.11
N GLY A 64 -14.89 3.92 -5.38
CA GLY A 64 -15.11 3.62 -3.96
C GLY A 64 -13.97 4.11 -3.05
N SER A 65 -13.79 3.43 -1.91
CA SER A 65 -12.83 3.85 -0.88
C SER A 65 -12.50 2.77 0.15
N GLY A 66 -11.40 2.96 0.86
CA GLY A 66 -10.94 2.05 1.91
C GLY A 66 -9.80 2.62 2.75
N TYR A 67 -9.39 1.88 3.76
CA TYR A 67 -8.31 2.26 4.67
C TYR A 67 -7.11 1.34 4.52
N PHE A 68 -5.94 1.95 4.36
CA PHE A 68 -4.66 1.31 4.64
C PHE A 68 -4.19 1.77 6.01
N ASP A 69 -4.04 0.83 6.94
CA ASP A 69 -3.37 1.10 8.21
C ASP A 69 -1.91 0.66 8.10
N VAL A 70 -0.98 1.51 8.52
CA VAL A 70 0.48 1.27 8.50
C VAL A 70 1.08 1.54 9.88
N ARG A 71 2.23 0.93 10.18
CA ARG A 71 2.99 1.23 11.41
C ARG A 71 3.91 2.44 11.22
N ASP A 72 3.92 3.35 12.19
CA ASP A 72 4.94 4.39 12.31
C ASP A 72 6.22 3.86 12.99
N ASP A 73 7.20 4.75 13.19
CA ASP A 73 8.49 4.42 13.79
C ASP A 73 8.38 3.99 15.28
N ASP A 74 7.27 4.35 15.95
CA ASP A 74 6.94 3.96 17.32
C ASP A 74 5.99 2.74 17.38
N ASP A 75 5.83 2.05 16.25
CA ASP A 75 4.93 0.89 16.07
C ASP A 75 3.45 1.22 16.36
N ARG A 76 3.01 2.46 16.15
CA ARG A 76 1.61 2.90 16.27
C ARG A 76 0.92 2.86 14.91
N TRP A 77 -0.40 2.63 14.92
CA TRP A 77 -1.18 2.63 13.70
C TRP A 77 -1.43 4.06 13.20
N ILE A 78 -1.07 4.30 11.93
CA ILE A 78 -1.53 5.44 11.14
C ILE A 78 -2.55 4.91 10.14
N ARG A 79 -3.73 5.53 10.12
CA ARG A 79 -4.81 5.21 9.17
C ARG A 79 -4.78 6.17 7.99
N ILE A 80 -4.66 5.62 6.79
CA ILE A 80 -4.68 6.34 5.52
C ILE A 80 -5.99 5.99 4.82
N TRP A 81 -6.83 7.00 4.55
CA TRP A 81 -8.05 6.83 3.78
C TRP A 81 -7.75 7.08 2.30
N ILE A 82 -8.01 6.08 1.47
CA ILE A 82 -7.89 6.21 0.02
C ILE A 82 -9.28 6.28 -0.61
N LYS A 83 -9.46 7.17 -1.57
CA LYS A 83 -10.67 7.36 -2.37
C LYS A 83 -10.33 7.38 -3.85
N GLU A 84 -11.35 7.35 -4.71
CA GLU A 84 -11.19 7.45 -6.16
C GLU A 84 -10.19 8.56 -6.56
N GLY A 85 -9.26 8.19 -7.45
CA GLY A 85 -8.18 9.07 -7.92
C GLY A 85 -6.92 9.02 -7.06
N ASP A 86 -6.95 8.40 -5.87
CA ASP A 86 -5.76 8.27 -5.03
C ASP A 86 -4.88 7.09 -5.47
N MET A 87 -3.56 7.32 -5.53
CA MET A 87 -2.56 6.26 -5.62
C MET A 87 -1.77 6.15 -4.32
N ILE A 88 -1.52 4.92 -3.86
CA ILE A 88 -0.66 4.61 -2.72
C ILE A 88 0.44 3.63 -3.11
N VAL A 89 1.65 3.88 -2.62
CA VAL A 89 2.80 2.96 -2.71
C VAL A 89 3.24 2.62 -1.28
N LEU A 90 3.12 1.36 -0.90
CA LEU A 90 3.63 0.84 0.36
C LEU A 90 4.98 0.14 0.10
N PRO A 91 6.07 0.56 0.76
CA PRO A 91 7.39 -0.04 0.54
C PRO A 91 7.43 -1.48 1.02
N ALA A 92 8.25 -2.31 0.35
CA ALA A 92 8.54 -3.68 0.78
C ALA A 92 8.94 -3.73 2.26
N GLY A 93 8.41 -4.71 3.01
CA GLY A 93 8.73 -4.90 4.43
C GLY A 93 8.03 -3.99 5.44
N ILE A 94 7.16 -3.06 5.01
CA ILE A 94 6.32 -2.28 5.94
C ILE A 94 5.17 -3.15 6.48
N TYR A 95 4.94 -3.09 7.80
CA TYR A 95 3.73 -3.67 8.38
C TYR A 95 2.52 -2.82 8.03
N HIS A 96 1.54 -3.45 7.42
CA HIS A 96 0.30 -2.81 7.03
C HIS A 96 -0.88 -3.79 7.04
N ARG A 97 -2.07 -3.23 6.86
CA ARG A 97 -3.31 -3.97 6.61
C ARG A 97 -4.28 -3.09 5.84
N PHE A 98 -5.24 -3.73 5.17
CA PHE A 98 -6.29 -3.06 4.43
C PHE A 98 -7.68 -3.45 4.98
N THR A 99 -8.61 -2.49 4.97
CA THR A 99 -10.02 -2.73 5.24
C THR A 99 -10.89 -1.78 4.42
N LEU A 100 -12.10 -2.23 4.09
CA LEU A 100 -13.11 -1.34 3.51
C LEU A 100 -13.60 -0.35 4.56
N ASP A 101 -14.05 0.81 4.09
CA ASP A 101 -14.80 1.72 4.95
C ASP A 101 -16.29 1.36 4.98
N LYS A 102 -17.12 2.27 5.52
CA LYS A 102 -18.57 2.04 5.65
C LYS A 102 -19.29 1.91 4.30
N GLY A 103 -18.68 2.31 3.20
CA GLY A 103 -19.20 2.12 1.84
C GLY A 103 -19.12 0.68 1.35
N ASN A 104 -18.31 -0.19 1.99
CA ASN A 104 -18.13 -1.60 1.65
C ASN A 104 -17.82 -1.86 0.17
N TYR A 105 -17.16 -0.91 -0.49
CA TYR A 105 -16.84 -1.00 -1.91
C TYR A 105 -15.53 -0.29 -2.23
N VAL A 106 -14.62 -0.99 -2.91
CA VAL A 106 -13.48 -0.37 -3.56
C VAL A 106 -13.14 -1.11 -4.85
N LYS A 107 -12.71 -0.36 -5.86
CA LYS A 107 -12.11 -0.89 -7.07
C LYS A 107 -10.68 -0.38 -7.18
N LEU A 108 -9.73 -1.29 -7.09
CA LEU A 108 -8.30 -0.98 -7.10
C LEU A 108 -7.66 -1.54 -8.36
N MET A 109 -6.90 -0.70 -9.07
CA MET A 109 -5.88 -1.19 -9.97
C MET A 109 -4.65 -1.55 -9.16
N ARG A 110 -4.22 -2.81 -9.25
CA ARG A 110 -3.02 -3.32 -8.60
C ARG A 110 -1.89 -3.25 -9.61
N LEU A 111 -0.81 -2.57 -9.24
CA LEU A 111 0.32 -2.28 -10.12
C LEU A 111 1.57 -3.01 -9.63
N PHE A 112 2.39 -3.47 -10.58
CA PHE A 112 3.53 -4.32 -10.27
C PHE A 112 4.80 -3.96 -11.03
N ILE A 113 5.91 -4.14 -10.32
CA ILE A 113 7.25 -4.13 -10.90
C ILE A 113 7.62 -5.59 -11.18
N GLY A 114 7.46 -6.03 -12.43
CA GLY A 114 7.75 -7.40 -12.85
C GLY A 114 6.57 -8.38 -12.68
N GLU A 115 6.86 -9.65 -12.39
CA GLU A 115 5.84 -10.68 -12.20
C GLU A 115 5.19 -10.54 -10.81
N PRO A 116 3.86 -10.65 -10.71
CA PRO A 116 3.16 -10.39 -9.46
C PRO A 116 3.41 -11.49 -8.42
N VAL A 117 3.95 -11.10 -7.27
CA VAL A 117 4.05 -11.96 -6.08
C VAL A 117 3.07 -11.48 -5.01
N TRP A 118 2.00 -12.26 -4.79
CA TRP A 118 0.92 -11.89 -3.87
C TRP A 118 1.11 -12.37 -2.43
N THR A 119 2.22 -13.06 -2.15
CA THR A 119 2.44 -13.69 -0.85
C THR A 119 2.52 -12.63 0.23
N CYS A 120 1.56 -12.66 1.16
CA CYS A 120 1.61 -11.91 2.41
C CYS A 120 2.28 -12.75 3.49
N TYR A 121 3.06 -12.10 4.34
CA TYR A 121 3.67 -12.72 5.51
C TYR A 121 3.13 -12.04 6.75
N ASN A 122 2.25 -12.74 7.47
CA ASN A 122 1.63 -12.21 8.68
C ASN A 122 2.69 -11.95 9.75
N ARG A 123 2.56 -10.84 10.47
CA ARG A 123 3.41 -10.49 11.61
C ARG A 123 3.41 -11.62 12.67
N PRO A 124 4.56 -11.99 13.28
CA PRO A 124 5.90 -11.37 13.20
C PRO A 124 6.76 -11.84 12.02
N GLN A 125 7.58 -10.93 11.47
CA GLN A 125 8.46 -11.16 10.32
C GLN A 125 9.80 -10.39 10.41
N GLU A 126 10.35 -10.19 11.61
CA GLU A 126 11.58 -9.39 11.77
C GLU A 126 12.81 -9.98 11.07
N ASP A 127 12.87 -11.31 10.92
CA ASP A 127 13.95 -12.01 10.22
C ASP A 127 13.78 -12.02 8.69
N HIS A 128 12.65 -11.55 8.17
CA HIS A 128 12.40 -11.54 6.73
C HIS A 128 13.30 -10.50 6.03
N PRO A 129 13.98 -10.84 4.91
CA PRO A 129 14.93 -9.94 4.26
C PRO A 129 14.34 -8.57 3.88
N ALA A 130 13.09 -8.54 3.38
CA ALA A 130 12.40 -7.29 3.06
C ALA A 130 12.17 -6.43 4.32
N ARG A 131 11.85 -7.04 5.46
CA ARG A 131 11.66 -6.33 6.73
C ARG A 131 12.98 -5.75 7.25
N ALA A 132 14.05 -6.53 7.20
CA ALA A 132 15.38 -6.05 7.57
C ALA A 132 15.84 -4.87 6.67
N GLY A 133 15.58 -4.96 5.37
CA GLY A 133 15.82 -3.86 4.42
C GLY A 133 15.00 -2.61 4.74
N TYR A 134 13.71 -2.78 5.05
CA TYR A 134 12.83 -1.69 5.47
C TYR A 134 13.36 -0.97 6.71
N VAL A 135 13.68 -1.71 7.77
CA VAL A 135 14.18 -1.15 9.04
C VAL A 135 15.46 -0.35 8.81
N LYS A 136 16.42 -0.93 8.08
CA LYS A 136 17.68 -0.26 7.75
C LYS A 136 17.47 1.06 7.00
N ASN A 137 16.62 1.06 5.98
CA ASN A 137 16.47 2.20 5.07
C ASN A 137 15.53 3.28 5.63
N PHE A 138 14.45 2.88 6.29
CA PHE A 138 13.37 3.79 6.67
C PHE A 138 13.25 4.04 8.16
N VAL A 139 13.62 3.10 9.04
CA VAL A 139 13.51 3.30 10.50
C VAL A 139 14.81 3.87 11.04
N ASP A 140 15.94 3.22 10.73
CA ASP A 140 17.25 3.66 11.21
C ASP A 140 17.82 4.81 10.37
N GLY A 141 17.52 4.83 9.07
CA GLY A 141 17.87 5.94 8.18
C GLY A 141 17.23 7.27 8.58
N ASN A 142 15.94 7.27 8.98
CA ASN A 142 15.24 8.49 9.43
C ASN A 142 15.81 9.05 10.73
N LYS A 143 16.29 8.19 11.65
CA LYS A 143 16.92 8.63 12.90
C LYS A 143 18.19 9.45 12.66
N GLN A 144 18.83 9.30 11.49
CA GLN A 144 20.01 10.08 11.09
C GLN A 144 19.68 11.36 10.31
N GLN A 145 18.46 11.50 9.76
CA GLN A 145 18.05 12.63 8.91
C GLN A 145 17.01 13.56 9.57
N GLY A 146 16.78 13.44 10.88
CA GLY A 146 15.75 14.19 11.62
C GLY A 146 15.85 15.72 11.52
N VAL A 147 15.33 16.29 10.44
CA VAL A 147 14.80 17.65 10.36
C VAL A 147 13.53 17.56 9.52
N ALA A 148 12.37 17.60 10.18
CA ALA A 148 11.10 17.76 9.49
C ALA A 148 11.12 19.10 8.73
N LEU A 149 11.08 19.05 7.41
CA LEU A 149 10.79 20.25 6.63
C LEU A 149 9.31 20.60 6.87
N GLN A 150 9.08 21.80 7.41
CA GLN A 150 7.73 22.33 7.61
C GLN A 150 6.97 22.31 6.28
N ALA A 151 5.76 21.75 6.30
CA ALA A 151 4.82 21.93 5.21
C ALA A 151 4.36 23.40 5.19
N HIS A 152 4.50 24.03 4.01
CA HIS A 152 3.96 25.36 3.71
C HIS A 152 2.51 25.25 3.24
#